data_AF-E7C6H0-F1
#
_entry.id   AF-E7C6H0-F1
#
_cell.length_a   1.000
_cell.length_b   1.000
_cell.length_c   1.000
_cell.angle_alpha   90.00
_cell.angle_beta   90.00
_cell.angle_gamma   90.00
#
_symmetry.space_group_name_H-M   'P 1'
#
loop_
_entity.id
_entity.type
_entity.pdbx_description
1 polymer ?
#
loop_
_entity_poly.entity_id
_entity_poly.type
_entity_poly.pdbx_seq_one_letter_code
_entity_poly.pdbx_strand_id
1 'polypeptide(L)'
;MTSLDSFEIPLIQATNENLKGYGYLVDDYDQAEIEITTWPKKEWRNIEKGTGNEGGITEGPFETWWQGDILYGRNNAVEHKSDYDKDGQYLLGYSCHPKEANKNSLKSDPKQIFIWHVNYHPDGGQLFFPNNNEPFISPLALPGDNIHLKKFKAFYCDGSKGLYIHANIWHEGVFPLKGKSTFRGKQGKVHARVSVDLYKEFQSYIFFKTSIK
;
A
#
# COMPACT_ATOMS: atom_id res chain seq x y z
N MET A 1 -12.69 29.28 8.93
CA MET A 1 -11.61 28.96 7.99
C MET A 1 -11.54 27.44 7.89
N THR A 2 -11.98 26.87 6.78
CA THR A 2 -11.88 25.42 6.52
C THR A 2 -10.41 25.10 6.30
N SER A 3 -9.69 24.68 7.35
CA SER A 3 -8.51 23.85 7.10
C SER A 3 -9.03 22.60 6.43
N LEU A 4 -8.79 22.44 5.13
CA LEU A 4 -8.97 21.15 4.47
C LEU A 4 -7.98 20.22 5.19
N ASP A 5 -8.51 19.38 6.08
CA ASP A 5 -7.79 18.33 6.81
C ASP A 5 -7.44 17.17 5.88
N SER A 6 -7.03 17.52 4.66
CA SER A 6 -6.77 16.63 3.54
C SER A 6 -5.76 17.26 2.59
N PHE A 7 -4.78 16.49 2.17
CA PHE A 7 -3.72 16.88 1.26
C PHE A 7 -3.80 16.06 -0.04
N GLU A 8 -3.97 16.73 -1.19
CA GLU A 8 -3.97 16.04 -2.49
C GLU A 8 -2.54 15.63 -2.88
N ILE A 9 -2.33 14.35 -3.15
CA ILE A 9 -1.09 13.82 -3.69
C ILE A 9 -1.21 13.63 -5.21
N PRO A 10 -0.14 13.83 -5.99
CA PRO A 10 -0.21 13.70 -7.44
C PRO A 10 -0.45 12.25 -7.85
N LEU A 11 -1.30 12.05 -8.87
CA LEU A 11 -1.49 10.78 -9.56
C LEU A 11 -0.56 10.71 -10.80
N ILE A 12 0.20 9.65 -10.91
CA ILE A 12 1.23 9.45 -11.94
C ILE A 12 1.03 8.08 -12.58
N GLN A 13 1.19 7.97 -13.90
CA GLN A 13 1.19 6.66 -14.57
C GLN A 13 2.36 5.82 -14.05
N ALA A 14 2.09 4.58 -13.64
CA ALA A 14 3.12 3.62 -13.28
C ALA A 14 3.91 3.22 -14.54
N THR A 15 5.19 3.56 -14.54
CA THR A 15 6.20 3.08 -15.48
C THR A 15 7.46 2.76 -14.66
N ASN A 16 8.35 1.92 -15.17
CA ASN A 16 9.61 1.62 -14.46
C ASN A 16 10.47 2.87 -14.23
N GLU A 17 10.36 3.89 -15.10
CA GLU A 17 11.02 5.18 -14.91
C GLU A 17 10.41 5.95 -13.72
N ASN A 18 9.07 6.08 -13.68
CA ASN A 18 8.38 6.81 -12.62
C ASN A 18 8.47 6.08 -11.25
N LEU A 19 8.57 4.76 -11.26
CA LEU A 19 8.69 3.92 -10.07
C LEU A 19 10.13 3.81 -9.55
N LYS A 20 11.12 4.43 -10.20
CA LYS A 20 12.53 4.33 -9.79
C LYS A 20 12.71 4.69 -8.31
N GLY A 21 13.24 3.74 -7.55
CA GLY A 21 13.47 3.85 -6.10
C GLY A 21 12.28 3.42 -5.23
N TYR A 22 11.08 3.30 -5.78
CA TYR A 22 9.90 2.77 -5.10
C TYR A 22 9.70 1.28 -5.37
N GLY A 23 9.99 0.85 -6.59
CA GLY A 23 9.70 -0.49 -7.06
C GLY A 23 9.77 -0.59 -8.58
N TYR A 24 9.04 -1.54 -9.15
CA TYR A 24 8.96 -1.73 -10.60
C TYR A 24 7.73 -2.57 -11.00
N LEU A 25 7.38 -2.52 -12.28
CA LEU A 25 6.33 -3.35 -12.87
C LEU A 25 6.86 -4.75 -13.18
N VAL A 26 6.04 -5.76 -12.87
CA VAL A 26 6.37 -7.19 -12.99
C VAL A 26 5.50 -7.83 -14.06
N ASP A 27 6.13 -8.44 -15.06
CA ASP A 27 5.44 -9.15 -16.15
C ASP A 27 4.98 -10.56 -15.76
N ASP A 28 5.74 -11.26 -14.91
CA ASP A 28 5.46 -12.64 -14.49
C ASP A 28 5.59 -12.77 -12.97
N TYR A 29 4.50 -13.13 -12.31
CA TYR A 29 4.45 -13.34 -10.86
C TYR A 29 5.39 -14.46 -10.40
N ASP A 30 5.50 -15.55 -11.17
CA ASP A 30 6.23 -16.75 -10.75
C ASP A 30 7.75 -16.51 -10.81
N GLN A 31 8.20 -15.63 -11.71
CA GLN A 31 9.61 -15.21 -11.83
C GLN A 31 9.98 -14.02 -10.91
N ALA A 32 9.01 -13.42 -10.23
CA ALA A 32 9.27 -12.26 -9.39
C ALA A 32 9.99 -12.65 -8.09
N GLU A 33 11.18 -12.11 -7.91
CA GLU A 33 11.97 -12.20 -6.68
C GLU A 33 11.50 -11.14 -5.67
N ILE A 34 11.45 -11.52 -4.39
CA ILE A 34 11.17 -10.60 -3.30
C ILE A 34 12.44 -10.34 -2.52
N GLU A 35 12.78 -9.07 -2.39
CA GLU A 35 13.84 -8.61 -1.49
C GLU A 35 13.54 -9.03 -0.06
N ILE A 36 14.46 -9.73 0.59
CA ILE A 36 14.46 -9.96 2.03
C ILE A 36 15.64 -9.20 2.62
N THR A 37 15.34 -8.32 3.56
CA THR A 37 16.38 -7.47 4.17
C THR A 37 17.10 -8.24 5.25
N THR A 38 18.38 -7.91 5.44
CA THR A 38 19.12 -8.35 6.62
C THR A 38 18.61 -7.59 7.84
N TRP A 39 18.36 -8.32 8.94
CA TRP A 39 17.91 -7.79 10.22
C TRP A 39 18.64 -6.49 10.58
N PRO A 40 17.95 -5.43 11.02
CA PRO A 40 18.62 -4.19 11.35
C PRO A 40 19.54 -4.37 12.57
N LYS A 41 20.77 -3.88 12.47
CA LYS A 41 21.71 -3.75 13.60
C LYS A 41 21.95 -2.29 13.93
N LYS A 42 22.01 -1.97 15.22
CA LYS A 42 22.11 -0.59 15.72
C LYS A 42 23.54 -0.03 15.74
N GLU A 43 24.49 -0.84 16.17
CA GLU A 43 25.86 -0.38 16.47
C GLU A 43 26.85 -0.66 15.32
N TRP A 44 28.13 -0.35 15.48
CA TRP A 44 29.11 -0.36 14.37
C TRP A 44 29.50 -1.75 13.83
N ARG A 45 29.37 -2.84 14.61
CA ARG A 45 29.72 -4.20 14.14
C ARG A 45 28.76 -4.69 13.06
N ASN A 46 29.24 -5.35 12.02
CA ASN A 46 28.37 -5.86 10.95
C ASN A 46 27.72 -7.18 11.33
N ILE A 47 26.57 -7.46 10.72
CA ILE A 47 26.00 -8.80 10.71
C ILE A 47 26.88 -9.69 9.84
N GLU A 48 27.05 -10.94 10.27
CA GLU A 48 27.84 -11.92 9.53
C GLU A 48 27.22 -12.15 8.14
N LYS A 49 28.08 -12.19 7.12
CA LYS A 49 27.63 -12.31 5.73
C LYS A 49 26.81 -13.59 5.54
N GLY A 50 25.61 -13.44 4.99
CA GLY A 50 24.69 -14.56 4.75
C GLY A 50 23.80 -14.92 5.94
N THR A 51 23.82 -14.11 7.00
CA THR A 51 22.91 -14.25 8.14
C THR A 51 22.00 -13.05 8.27
N GLY A 52 20.89 -13.22 8.99
CA GLY A 52 19.92 -12.17 9.32
C GLY A 52 18.87 -11.91 8.24
N ASN A 53 18.89 -12.63 7.12
CA ASN A 53 17.96 -12.51 6.00
C ASN A 53 17.20 -13.82 5.71
N GLU A 54 17.08 -14.69 6.71
CA GLU A 54 16.46 -16.02 6.60
C GLU A 54 14.94 -16.01 6.82
N GLY A 55 14.33 -14.83 6.97
CA GLY A 55 12.89 -14.68 7.20
C GLY A 55 12.03 -15.33 6.11
N GLY A 56 12.54 -15.37 4.87
CA GLY A 56 11.88 -16.00 3.73
C GLY A 56 10.65 -15.24 3.25
N ILE A 57 9.95 -15.82 2.28
CA ILE A 57 8.77 -15.25 1.64
C ILE A 57 7.50 -16.02 2.02
N THR A 58 6.36 -15.38 1.84
CA THR A 58 5.03 -15.99 1.93
C THR A 58 4.15 -15.45 0.81
N GLU A 59 3.12 -16.22 0.48
CA GLU A 59 2.22 -15.97 -0.64
C GLU A 59 0.78 -16.15 -0.22
N GLY A 60 -0.10 -15.38 -0.83
CA GLY A 60 -1.54 -15.47 -0.58
C GLY A 60 -2.31 -14.37 -1.29
N PRO A 61 -3.63 -14.52 -1.45
CA PRO A 61 -4.45 -13.49 -2.09
C PRO A 61 -4.52 -12.25 -1.20
N PHE A 62 -4.38 -11.08 -1.83
CA PHE A 62 -4.74 -9.79 -1.24
C PHE A 62 -6.07 -9.35 -1.84
N GLU A 63 -7.09 -9.21 -1.01
CA GLU A 63 -8.44 -8.87 -1.44
C GLU A 63 -8.78 -7.44 -1.02
N THR A 64 -9.43 -6.71 -1.91
CA THR A 64 -9.90 -5.34 -1.64
C THR A 64 -11.32 -5.17 -2.12
N TRP A 65 -12.21 -4.56 -1.34
CA TRP A 65 -13.59 -4.33 -1.76
C TRP A 65 -14.19 -3.07 -1.15
N TRP A 66 -15.00 -2.40 -1.95
CA TRP A 66 -15.83 -1.28 -1.51
C TRP A 66 -17.10 -1.78 -0.81
N GLN A 67 -17.42 -1.19 0.34
CA GLN A 67 -18.72 -1.29 1.00
C GLN A 67 -19.21 0.13 1.31
N GLY A 68 -20.12 0.61 0.46
CA GLY A 68 -20.50 2.02 0.42
C GLY A 68 -19.28 2.89 0.15
N ASP A 69 -19.01 3.85 1.03
CA ASP A 69 -17.89 4.80 0.88
C ASP A 69 -16.57 4.29 1.49
N ILE A 70 -16.52 3.05 1.98
CA ILE A 70 -15.35 2.50 2.69
C ILE A 70 -14.69 1.39 1.87
N LEU A 71 -13.38 1.49 1.68
CA LEU A 71 -12.55 0.43 1.11
C LEU A 71 -11.96 -0.43 2.22
N TYR A 72 -12.23 -1.73 2.15
CA TYR A 72 -11.61 -2.72 3.02
C TYR A 72 -10.55 -3.53 2.27
N GLY A 73 -9.60 -4.03 3.04
CA GLY A 73 -8.57 -4.96 2.60
C GLY A 73 -8.51 -6.20 3.47
N ARG A 74 -8.03 -7.30 2.90
CA ARG A 74 -7.63 -8.51 3.61
C ARG A 74 -6.37 -9.07 2.98
N ASN A 75 -5.35 -9.30 3.80
CA ASN A 75 -4.13 -9.99 3.41
C ASN A 75 -4.23 -11.45 3.87
N ASN A 76 -4.26 -12.39 2.94
CA ASN A 76 -4.29 -13.82 3.27
C ASN A 76 -2.88 -14.46 3.25
N ALA A 77 -1.84 -13.69 2.94
CA ALA A 77 -0.45 -14.19 2.94
C ALA A 77 0.15 -14.22 4.36
N VAL A 78 -0.34 -13.37 5.26
CA VAL A 78 0.06 -13.27 6.67
C VAL A 78 -1.11 -12.87 7.55
N GLU A 79 -1.16 -13.40 8.78
CA GLU A 79 -2.18 -13.05 9.77
C GLU A 79 -1.81 -11.71 10.43
N HIS A 80 -2.78 -10.79 10.53
CA HIS A 80 -2.58 -9.48 11.14
C HIS A 80 -3.38 -9.42 12.45
N LYS A 81 -2.74 -9.02 13.55
CA LYS A 81 -3.41 -8.71 14.82
C LYS A 81 -3.04 -7.29 15.23
N SER A 82 -3.92 -6.34 14.91
CA SER A 82 -3.76 -4.93 15.30
C SER A 82 -5.12 -4.32 15.59
N ASP A 83 -5.16 -3.20 16.30
CA ASP A 83 -6.41 -2.54 16.73
C ASP A 83 -7.33 -2.13 15.56
N TYR A 84 -6.79 -2.02 14.35
CA TYR A 84 -7.49 -1.68 13.12
C TYR A 84 -7.78 -2.89 12.22
N ASP A 85 -7.42 -4.09 12.65
CA ASP A 85 -7.83 -5.35 12.03
C ASP A 85 -8.93 -5.99 12.87
N LYS A 86 -10.10 -6.19 12.27
CA LYS A 86 -11.20 -6.95 12.87
C LYS A 86 -11.53 -8.13 11.96
N ASP A 87 -11.32 -9.34 12.46
CA ASP A 87 -11.59 -10.60 11.75
C ASP A 87 -10.82 -10.74 10.42
N GLY A 88 -9.57 -10.26 10.37
CA GLY A 88 -8.71 -10.27 9.19
C GLY A 88 -9.14 -9.26 8.12
N GLN A 89 -9.92 -8.25 8.50
CA GLN A 89 -10.37 -7.17 7.62
C GLN A 89 -9.89 -5.85 8.21
N TYR A 90 -9.25 -5.03 7.39
CA TYR A 90 -8.79 -3.71 7.80
C TYR A 90 -9.24 -2.64 6.81
N LEU A 91 -9.38 -1.43 7.35
CA LEU A 91 -9.77 -0.23 6.62
C LEU A 91 -8.59 0.29 5.81
N LEU A 92 -8.71 0.34 4.47
CA LEU A 92 -7.68 0.89 3.58
C LEU A 92 -7.92 2.37 3.28
N GLY A 93 -9.18 2.78 3.10
CA GLY A 93 -9.48 4.15 2.69
C GLY A 93 -10.96 4.42 2.46
N TYR A 94 -11.23 5.58 1.88
CA TYR A 94 -12.58 6.12 1.71
C TYR A 94 -12.77 6.74 0.34
N SER A 95 -13.97 6.66 -0.24
CA SER A 95 -14.31 7.29 -1.54
C SER A 95 -14.64 8.77 -1.44
N CYS A 96 -14.82 9.27 -0.21
CA CYS A 96 -15.06 10.66 0.13
C CYS A 96 -14.33 11.02 1.44
N HIS A 97 -14.51 12.24 1.92
CA HIS A 97 -13.87 12.67 3.16
C HIS A 97 -14.28 11.73 4.31
N PRO A 98 -13.36 11.25 5.17
CA PRO A 98 -13.65 10.24 6.19
C PRO A 98 -14.78 10.61 7.15
N LYS A 99 -14.97 11.90 7.46
CA LYS A 99 -16.07 12.41 8.31
C LYS A 99 -17.47 12.24 7.68
N GLU A 100 -17.54 12.04 6.36
CA GLU A 100 -18.79 11.92 5.60
C GLU A 100 -19.05 10.48 5.13
N ALA A 101 -18.08 9.57 5.34
CA ALA A 101 -18.13 8.22 4.78
C ALA A 101 -19.26 7.39 5.40
N ASN A 102 -20.03 6.72 4.54
CA ASN A 102 -21.14 5.88 4.95
C ASN A 102 -21.05 4.48 4.30
N LYS A 103 -21.12 3.42 5.13
CA LYS A 103 -21.11 2.02 4.68
C LYS A 103 -22.32 1.62 3.83
N ASN A 104 -23.43 2.33 3.98
CA ASN A 104 -24.69 2.08 3.25
C ASN A 104 -24.87 3.01 2.05
N SER A 105 -23.83 3.77 1.69
CA SER A 105 -23.83 4.62 0.50
C SER A 105 -24.08 3.79 -0.76
N LEU A 106 -24.96 4.28 -1.64
CA LEU A 106 -25.22 3.70 -2.96
C LEU A 106 -24.37 4.35 -4.06
N LYS A 107 -23.35 5.14 -3.68
CA LYS A 107 -22.53 5.90 -4.64
C LYS A 107 -21.83 4.98 -5.64
N SER A 108 -21.66 5.51 -6.84
CA SER A 108 -20.87 4.91 -7.92
C SER A 108 -19.38 4.84 -7.59
N ASP A 109 -18.61 4.25 -8.50
CA ASP A 109 -17.14 4.21 -8.51
C ASP A 109 -16.49 5.50 -7.96
N PRO A 110 -15.44 5.39 -7.10
CA PRO A 110 -14.77 6.52 -6.50
C PRO A 110 -14.14 7.44 -7.56
N LYS A 111 -14.37 8.76 -7.43
CA LYS A 111 -13.64 9.80 -8.20
C LYS A 111 -12.32 10.20 -7.54
N GLN A 112 -12.21 9.91 -6.25
CA GLN A 112 -11.06 10.17 -5.41
C GLN A 112 -11.05 9.16 -4.26
N ILE A 113 -9.88 8.94 -3.68
CA ILE A 113 -9.68 8.02 -2.57
C ILE A 113 -8.88 8.72 -1.48
N PHE A 114 -9.38 8.69 -0.25
CA PHE A 114 -8.74 9.22 0.95
C PHE A 114 -8.10 8.08 1.74
N ILE A 115 -6.94 8.38 2.31
CA ILE A 115 -6.13 7.46 3.09
C ILE A 115 -5.85 8.08 4.45
N TRP A 116 -6.00 7.26 5.47
CA TRP A 116 -5.85 7.61 6.88
C TRP A 116 -4.60 7.01 7.51
N HIS A 117 -4.09 5.92 6.92
CA HIS A 117 -3.00 5.13 7.45
C HIS A 117 -2.06 4.75 6.32
N VAL A 118 -0.78 4.70 6.64
CA VAL A 118 0.29 4.19 5.78
C VAL A 118 1.26 3.41 6.64
N ASN A 119 2.00 2.51 6.00
CA ASN A 119 2.95 1.65 6.65
C ASN A 119 4.10 1.28 5.71
N TYR A 120 5.15 0.68 6.26
CA TYR A 120 6.18 0.01 5.47
C TYR A 120 6.61 -1.29 6.12
N HIS A 121 7.20 -2.15 5.30
CA HIS A 121 7.73 -3.45 5.70
C HIS A 121 9.26 -3.39 5.67
N PRO A 122 9.94 -3.41 6.83
CA PRO A 122 11.39 -3.40 6.86
C PRO A 122 11.97 -4.78 6.56
N ASP A 123 11.23 -5.88 6.71
CA ASP A 123 11.73 -7.24 6.52
C ASP A 123 11.85 -7.66 5.05
N GLY A 124 11.08 -7.05 4.15
CA GLY A 124 11.16 -7.36 2.74
C GLY A 124 10.23 -6.53 1.86
N GLY A 125 10.38 -6.72 0.56
CA GLY A 125 9.49 -6.14 -0.44
C GLY A 125 8.13 -6.82 -0.49
N GLN A 126 7.23 -6.25 -1.28
CA GLN A 126 5.87 -6.76 -1.47
C GLN A 126 5.43 -6.61 -2.93
N LEU A 127 4.90 -7.69 -3.48
CA LEU A 127 4.33 -7.77 -4.81
C LEU A 127 2.80 -7.85 -4.72
N PHE A 128 2.12 -7.03 -5.52
CA PHE A 128 0.70 -7.16 -5.82
C PHE A 128 0.54 -7.42 -7.32
N PHE A 129 0.03 -8.58 -7.68
CA PHE A 129 -0.21 -8.93 -9.09
C PHE A 129 -1.71 -9.09 -9.35
N PRO A 130 -2.34 -8.27 -10.20
CA PRO A 130 -3.80 -8.28 -10.40
C PRO A 130 -4.27 -9.60 -11.01
N ASN A 131 -5.32 -10.22 -10.46
CA ASN A 131 -5.85 -11.48 -11.01
C ASN A 131 -6.59 -11.30 -12.34
N ASN A 132 -7.27 -10.16 -12.51
CA ASN A 132 -8.22 -9.94 -13.60
C ASN A 132 -7.78 -8.81 -14.56
N ASN A 133 -6.52 -8.39 -14.50
CA ASN A 133 -5.98 -7.24 -15.23
C ASN A 133 -6.76 -5.93 -15.01
N GLU A 134 -7.34 -5.76 -13.83
CA GLU A 134 -8.07 -4.55 -13.47
C GLU A 134 -7.10 -3.43 -13.06
N PRO A 135 -7.33 -2.18 -13.49
CA PRO A 135 -6.53 -1.06 -13.04
C PRO A 135 -6.65 -0.83 -11.54
N PHE A 136 -5.55 -0.40 -10.93
CA PHE A 136 -5.47 -0.10 -9.51
C PHE A 136 -4.49 1.04 -9.27
N ILE A 137 -4.58 1.67 -8.11
CA ILE A 137 -3.66 2.75 -7.70
C ILE A 137 -2.92 2.32 -6.44
N SER A 138 -1.65 2.69 -6.31
CA SER A 138 -0.89 2.52 -5.07
C SER A 138 -0.20 3.84 -4.66
N PRO A 139 -0.49 4.39 -3.46
CA PRO A 139 0.21 5.54 -2.88
C PRO A 139 1.56 5.11 -2.31
N LEU A 140 2.65 5.71 -2.77
CA LEU A 140 4.01 5.37 -2.30
C LEU A 140 4.79 6.62 -1.87
N ALA A 141 5.65 6.47 -0.86
CA ALA A 141 6.70 7.42 -0.52
C ALA A 141 8.03 6.71 -0.23
N LEU A 142 9.14 7.36 -0.62
CA LEU A 142 10.49 6.82 -0.41
C LEU A 142 10.82 6.67 1.08
N PRO A 143 11.82 5.84 1.43
CA PRO A 143 12.11 5.48 2.82
C PRO A 143 12.46 6.66 3.73
N GLY A 144 12.27 6.44 5.04
CA GLY A 144 12.70 7.32 6.13
C GLY A 144 11.53 7.73 7.04
N ASP A 145 11.74 7.62 8.35
CA ASP A 145 10.69 7.83 9.36
C ASP A 145 10.25 9.30 9.50
N ASN A 146 11.11 10.26 9.15
CA ASN A 146 10.71 11.68 9.06
C ASN A 146 9.95 11.94 7.75
N ILE A 147 8.77 11.33 7.66
CA ILE A 147 7.89 11.38 6.51
C ILE A 147 7.07 12.67 6.52
N HIS A 148 6.74 13.18 5.34
CA HIS A 148 5.87 14.33 5.16
C HIS A 148 4.86 14.02 4.08
N LEU A 149 3.62 14.51 4.21
CA LEU A 149 2.53 14.24 3.26
C LEU A 149 2.92 14.53 1.80
N LYS A 150 3.70 15.59 1.56
CA LYS A 150 4.19 15.99 0.23
C LYS A 150 5.15 15.00 -0.45
N LYS A 151 5.69 14.02 0.30
CA LYS A 151 6.57 12.98 -0.26
C LYS A 151 5.79 11.86 -0.94
N PHE A 152 4.50 11.73 -0.66
CA PHE A 152 3.64 10.72 -1.25
C PHE A 152 3.27 11.07 -2.70
N LYS A 153 3.20 10.04 -3.52
CA LYS A 153 2.70 10.07 -4.90
C LYS A 153 1.83 8.84 -5.11
N ALA A 154 0.73 8.99 -5.82
CA ALA A 154 -0.12 7.87 -6.22
C ALA A 154 0.31 7.38 -7.60
N PHE A 155 0.47 6.07 -7.75
CA PHE A 155 0.86 5.43 -9.00
C PHE A 155 -0.30 4.63 -9.57
N TYR A 156 -0.76 5.01 -10.76
CA TYR A 156 -1.81 4.32 -11.50
C TYR A 156 -1.20 3.17 -12.29
N CYS A 157 -1.59 1.94 -11.95
CA CYS A 157 -1.26 0.74 -12.67
C CYS A 157 -2.46 0.38 -13.56
N ASP A 158 -2.23 0.13 -14.85
CA ASP A 158 -3.29 -0.19 -15.81
C ASP A 158 -3.85 -1.62 -15.66
N GLY A 159 -3.26 -2.41 -14.76
CA GLY A 159 -3.65 -3.80 -14.48
C GLY A 159 -2.93 -4.83 -15.36
N SER A 160 -2.19 -4.42 -16.40
CA SER A 160 -1.51 -5.37 -17.30
C SER A 160 -0.30 -6.08 -16.66
N LYS A 161 0.23 -5.52 -15.57
CA LYS A 161 1.42 -5.99 -14.86
C LYS A 161 1.20 -5.92 -13.35
N GLY A 162 1.97 -6.72 -12.61
CA GLY A 162 2.08 -6.58 -11.17
C GLY A 162 2.89 -5.35 -10.75
N LEU A 163 2.68 -4.88 -9.53
CA LEU A 163 3.49 -3.84 -8.89
C LEU A 163 4.33 -4.49 -7.79
N TYR A 164 5.65 -4.50 -7.97
CA TYR A 164 6.60 -4.80 -6.91
C TYR A 164 6.99 -3.51 -6.20
N ILE A 165 7.01 -3.54 -4.86
CA ILE A 165 7.38 -2.45 -3.97
C ILE A 165 8.60 -2.90 -3.15
N HIS A 166 9.66 -2.10 -3.11
CA HIS A 166 10.85 -2.37 -2.31
C HIS A 166 10.56 -2.36 -0.80
N ALA A 167 11.43 -3.01 -0.02
CA ALA A 167 11.40 -2.89 1.43
C ALA A 167 11.54 -1.42 1.86
N ASN A 168 10.98 -1.07 3.03
CA ASN A 168 11.01 0.27 3.62
C ASN A 168 10.29 1.39 2.83
N ILE A 169 9.59 1.07 1.74
CA ILE A 169 8.74 2.05 1.04
C ILE A 169 7.45 2.24 1.82
N TRP A 170 7.11 3.49 2.13
CA TRP A 170 5.84 3.83 2.74
C TRP A 170 4.71 3.65 1.72
N HIS A 171 3.69 2.88 2.08
CA HIS A 171 2.52 2.62 1.26
C HIS A 171 1.33 2.24 2.16
N GLU A 172 0.17 1.98 1.58
CA GLU A 172 -0.93 1.35 2.33
C GLU A 172 -1.35 0.01 1.72
N GLY A 173 -1.27 -0.09 0.40
CA GLY A 173 -1.62 -1.28 -0.36
C GLY A 173 -1.98 -0.89 -1.78
N VAL A 174 -3.00 -1.57 -2.31
CA VAL A 174 -3.54 -1.34 -3.65
C VAL A 174 -5.01 -0.97 -3.59
N PHE A 175 -5.42 -0.03 -4.44
CA PHE A 175 -6.73 0.59 -4.39
C PHE A 175 -7.46 0.35 -5.71
N PRO A 176 -8.49 -0.51 -5.74
CA PRO A 176 -9.26 -0.77 -6.94
C PRO A 176 -10.16 0.42 -7.27
N LEU A 177 -10.34 0.67 -8.56
CA LEU A 177 -11.18 1.78 -9.03
C LEU A 177 -12.67 1.45 -8.97
N LYS A 178 -13.04 0.18 -8.81
CA LYS A 178 -14.41 -0.33 -8.81
C LYS A 178 -14.54 -1.56 -7.93
N GLY A 179 -15.70 -1.72 -7.29
CA GLY A 179 -16.15 -2.99 -6.70
C GLY A 179 -15.11 -3.72 -5.84
N LYS A 180 -14.88 -5.00 -6.16
CA LYS A 180 -13.92 -5.89 -5.51
C LYS A 180 -12.83 -6.26 -6.50
N SER A 181 -11.58 -6.28 -6.04
CA SER A 181 -10.44 -6.82 -6.78
C SER A 181 -9.66 -7.80 -5.90
N THR A 182 -8.91 -8.68 -6.56
CA THR A 182 -8.04 -9.66 -5.91
C THR A 182 -6.70 -9.68 -6.61
N PHE A 183 -5.63 -9.75 -5.81
CA PHE A 183 -4.26 -9.75 -6.26
C PHE A 183 -3.56 -10.99 -5.73
N ARG A 184 -2.71 -11.62 -6.53
CA ARG A 184 -1.71 -12.58 -6.04
C ARG A 184 -0.66 -11.77 -5.28
N GLY A 185 -0.55 -11.99 -3.98
CA GLY A 185 0.41 -11.35 -3.10
C GLY A 185 1.62 -12.25 -2.84
N LYS A 186 2.83 -11.67 -2.92
CA LYS A 186 4.09 -12.29 -2.50
C LYS A 186 4.88 -11.27 -1.70
N GLN A 187 5.35 -11.60 -0.50
CA GLN A 187 6.00 -10.64 0.41
C GLN A 187 6.93 -11.31 1.42
N GLY A 188 7.68 -10.51 2.17
CA GLY A 188 8.43 -10.96 3.35
C GLY A 188 7.53 -11.66 4.37
N LYS A 189 7.98 -12.80 4.91
CA LYS A 189 7.18 -13.65 5.80
C LYS A 189 7.15 -13.18 7.24
N VAL A 190 8.16 -12.42 7.68
CA VAL A 190 8.21 -11.91 9.06
C VAL A 190 7.09 -10.89 9.28
N HIS A 191 6.78 -10.11 8.23
CA HIS A 191 5.72 -9.11 8.23
C HIS A 191 5.89 -8.09 9.35
N ALA A 192 7.12 -7.61 9.49
CA ALA A 192 7.35 -6.45 10.33
C ALA A 192 6.62 -5.27 9.68
N ARG A 193 5.91 -4.46 10.47
CA ARG A 193 5.16 -3.33 9.95
C ARG A 193 5.36 -2.12 10.84
N VAL A 194 5.88 -1.06 10.25
CA VAL A 194 5.96 0.26 10.89
C VAL A 194 4.86 1.11 10.27
N SER A 195 4.08 1.79 11.11
CA SER A 195 2.80 2.37 10.71
C SER A 195 2.63 3.79 11.25
N VAL A 196 1.93 4.61 10.47
CA VAL A 196 1.53 5.97 10.84
C VAL A 196 0.03 6.14 10.59
N ASP A 197 -0.66 6.66 11.60
CA ASP A 197 -2.00 7.24 11.47
C ASP A 197 -1.85 8.71 11.09
N LEU A 198 -2.15 9.04 9.83
CA LEU A 198 -1.89 10.35 9.23
C LEU A 198 -2.66 11.46 9.93
N TYR A 199 -3.90 11.19 10.38
CA TYR A 199 -4.69 12.21 11.05
C TYR A 199 -4.17 12.47 12.46
N LYS A 200 -3.75 11.43 13.20
CA LYS A 200 -3.13 11.62 14.52
C LYS A 200 -1.82 12.43 14.43
N GLU A 201 -0.97 12.10 13.47
CA GLU A 201 0.36 12.71 13.36
C GLU A 201 0.35 14.09 12.67
N PHE A 202 -0.39 14.24 11.58
CA PHE A 202 -0.37 15.43 10.73
C PHE A 202 -1.66 16.26 10.75
N GLN A 203 -2.69 15.82 11.49
CA GLN A 203 -4.02 16.43 11.49
C GLN A 203 -4.61 16.55 10.07
N SER A 204 -4.27 15.59 9.20
CA SER A 204 -4.66 15.61 7.79
C SER A 204 -4.64 14.21 7.19
N TYR A 205 -5.60 13.93 6.31
CA TYR A 205 -5.60 12.77 5.41
C TYR A 205 -4.75 13.07 4.17
N ILE A 206 -4.35 12.03 3.42
CA ILE A 206 -3.93 12.22 2.02
C ILE A 206 -5.03 11.69 1.10
N PHE A 207 -5.14 12.27 -0.08
CA PHE A 207 -6.05 11.76 -1.10
C PHE A 207 -5.50 11.93 -2.51
N PHE A 208 -6.02 11.15 -3.44
CA PHE A 208 -5.72 11.29 -4.86
C PHE A 208 -6.98 11.09 -5.70
N LYS A 209 -6.99 11.63 -6.91
CA LYS A 209 -8.02 11.37 -7.93
C LYS A 209 -7.82 9.99 -8.54
N THR A 210 -8.87 9.41 -9.11
CA THR A 210 -8.82 8.06 -9.72
C THR A 210 -8.60 8.06 -11.23
N SER A 211 -8.62 9.23 -11.88
CA SER A 211 -8.37 9.39 -13.31
C SER A 211 -7.12 10.23 -13.56
N ILE A 212 -6.22 9.74 -14.41
CA ILE A 212 -5.14 10.55 -14.98
C ILE A 212 -5.77 11.58 -15.94
N LYS A 213 -5.32 12.83 -15.88
CA LYS A 213 -5.74 13.88 -16.82
C LYS A 213 -4.96 13.79 -18.12
#